data_AF-A0A6L5F0Q2-F1
#
_entry.id   AF-A0A6L5F0Q2-F1
#
_cell.length_a   1.000
_cell.length_b   1.000
_cell.length_c   1.000
_cell.angle_alpha   90.00
_cell.angle_beta   90.00
_cell.angle_gamma   90.00
#
_symmetry.space_group_name_H-M   'P 1'
#
loop_
_entity.id
_entity.type
_entity.pdbx_description
1 polymer ?
#
loop_
_entity_poly.entity_id
_entity_poly.type
_entity_poly.pdbx_seq_one_letter_code
_entity_poly.pdbx_strand_id
1 'polypeptide(L)'
;GARLDTARAGEVVGALAGAAARVVDHGGMHGAFASGGDMATALVPALSAAGFAVEVEVQPLVVAGHLTGGPHDGLPFATKGGLIGGHDAILAAVAQLHAMPGTGHRARPTRDTRQRGRG
;
A
#
# COMPACT_ATOMS: atom_id res chain seq x y z
N GLY A 1 -7.29 -26.19 20.65
CA GLY A 1 -7.33 -25.15 19.61
C GLY A 1 -6.05 -25.25 18.81
N ALA A 2 -6.13 -25.26 17.48
CA ALA A 2 -4.94 -25.33 16.63
C ALA A 2 -4.06 -24.11 16.88
N ARG A 3 -2.77 -24.33 17.14
CA ARG A 3 -1.77 -23.27 17.31
C ARG A 3 -1.64 -22.55 15.96
N LEU A 4 -1.72 -21.21 15.98
CA LEU A 4 -1.53 -20.41 14.76
C LEU A 4 -0.11 -20.64 14.23
N ASP A 5 -0.01 -20.96 12.94
CA ASP A 5 1.26 -21.08 12.23
C ASP A 5 1.70 -19.70 11.75
N THR A 6 2.62 -19.09 12.51
CA THR A 6 3.14 -17.76 12.23
C THR A 6 3.99 -17.71 10.97
N ALA A 7 4.62 -18.82 10.57
CA ALA A 7 5.40 -18.88 9.34
C ALA A 7 4.45 -18.82 8.14
N ARG A 8 3.41 -19.65 8.16
CA ARG A 8 2.36 -19.64 7.13
C ARG A 8 1.63 -18.30 7.05
N ALA A 9 1.37 -17.66 8.19
CA ALA A 9 0.80 -16.32 8.22
C ALA A 9 1.71 -15.29 7.53
N GLY A 10 3.02 -15.35 7.81
CA GLY A 10 4.01 -14.50 7.14
C GLY A 10 4.08 -14.70 5.63
N GLU A 11 3.97 -15.94 5.15
CA GLU A 11 3.90 -16.24 3.71
C GLU A 11 2.68 -15.60 3.04
N VAL A 12 1.51 -15.66 3.68
CA VAL A 12 0.28 -15.03 3.18
C VAL A 12 0.42 -13.52 3.13
N VAL A 13 0.96 -12.90 4.18
CA VAL A 13 1.22 -11.45 4.25
C VAL A 13 2.17 -11.02 3.13
N GLY A 14 3.28 -11.75 2.94
CA GLY A 14 4.25 -11.48 1.87
C GLY A 14 3.63 -11.62 0.47
N ALA A 15 2.82 -12.67 0.24
CA ALA A 15 2.13 -12.87 -1.02
C ALA A 15 1.13 -11.74 -1.32
N LEU A 16 0.37 -11.29 -0.32
CA LEU A 16 -0.60 -10.20 -0.48
C LEU A 16 0.10 -8.86 -0.72
N ALA A 17 1.17 -8.55 0.02
CA ALA A 17 1.97 -7.36 -0.20
C ALA A 17 2.57 -7.33 -1.61
N GLY A 18 3.14 -8.44 -2.08
CA GLY A 18 3.68 -8.53 -3.45
C GLY A 18 2.61 -8.48 -4.54
N ALA A 19 1.39 -8.98 -4.29
CA ALA A 19 0.28 -8.82 -5.21
C ALA A 19 -0.18 -7.35 -5.29
N ALA A 20 -0.34 -6.68 -4.15
CA ALA A 20 -0.73 -5.27 -4.10
C ALA A 20 0.31 -4.37 -4.76
N ALA A 21 1.61 -4.60 -4.51
CA ALA A 21 2.68 -3.82 -5.13
C ALA A 21 2.65 -3.90 -6.66
N ARG A 22 2.43 -5.09 -7.24
CA ARG A 22 2.27 -5.25 -8.70
C ARG A 22 1.09 -4.46 -9.26
N VAL A 23 -0.02 -4.38 -8.53
CA VAL A 23 -1.19 -3.57 -8.94
C VAL A 23 -0.85 -2.08 -8.92
N VAL A 24 -0.14 -1.60 -7.90
CA VAL A 24 0.30 -0.20 -7.82
C VAL A 24 1.32 0.12 -8.93
N ASP A 25 2.25 -0.79 -9.22
CA ASP A 25 3.24 -0.64 -10.30
C ASP A 25 2.62 -0.58 -11.70
N HIS A 26 1.46 -1.23 -11.91
CA HIS A 26 0.70 -1.11 -13.16
C HIS A 26 0.07 0.29 -13.34
N GLY A 27 0.08 1.12 -12.29
CA GLY A 27 -0.37 2.51 -12.32
C GLY A 27 -1.89 2.66 -12.13
N GLY A 28 -2.33 3.92 -12.12
CA GLY A 28 -3.76 4.26 -11.98
C GLY A 28 -4.32 4.15 -10.55
N MET A 29 -3.49 3.80 -9.57
CA MET A 29 -3.88 3.77 -8.17
C MET A 29 -3.73 5.17 -7.56
N HIS A 30 -4.81 5.67 -6.95
CA HIS A 30 -4.81 6.96 -6.25
C HIS A 30 -4.21 6.86 -4.83
N GLY A 31 -4.21 5.67 -4.25
CA GLY A 31 -3.64 5.41 -2.94
C GLY A 31 -3.74 3.93 -2.58
N ALA A 32 -3.18 3.57 -1.43
CA ALA A 32 -3.24 2.22 -0.90
C ALA A 32 -3.64 2.22 0.58
N PHE A 33 -4.33 1.16 0.99
CA PHE A 33 -4.76 0.96 2.37
C PHE A 33 -4.27 -0.40 2.88
N ALA A 34 -3.78 -0.44 4.12
CA ALA A 34 -3.42 -1.68 4.82
C ALA A 34 -4.17 -1.82 6.14
N SER A 35 -4.58 -3.05 6.47
CA SER A 35 -5.17 -3.36 7.78
C SER A 35 -4.32 -4.41 8.46
N GLY A 36 -3.79 -4.08 9.64
CA GLY A 36 -2.78 -4.88 10.34
C GLY A 36 -1.40 -4.23 10.24
N GLY A 37 -0.67 -4.23 11.36
CA GLY A 37 0.69 -3.70 11.39
C GLY A 37 1.64 -4.55 10.56
N ASP A 38 1.47 -5.87 10.58
CA ASP A 38 2.17 -6.83 9.72
C ASP A 38 1.98 -6.52 8.23
N MET A 39 0.74 -6.26 7.81
CA MET A 39 0.43 -5.88 6.43
C MET A 39 1.04 -4.53 6.06
N ALA A 40 0.96 -3.52 6.92
CA ALA A 40 1.57 -2.21 6.65
C ALA A 40 3.11 -2.32 6.55
N THR A 41 3.74 -3.04 7.48
CA THR A 41 5.18 -3.28 7.50
C THR A 41 5.65 -4.12 6.31
N ALA A 42 4.82 -5.02 5.79
CA ALA A 42 5.15 -5.79 4.59
C ALA A 42 4.94 -4.98 3.29
N LEU A 43 3.90 -4.15 3.23
CA LEU A 43 3.51 -3.45 2.01
C LEU A 43 4.41 -2.25 1.70
N VAL A 44 4.83 -1.47 2.70
CA VAL A 44 5.69 -0.28 2.48
C VAL A 44 7.01 -0.65 1.76
N PRO A 45 7.77 -1.68 2.20
CA PRO A 45 8.95 -2.14 1.46
C PRO A 45 8.61 -2.81 0.13
N ALA A 46 7.47 -3.52 0.02
CA ALA A 46 7.06 -4.13 -1.25
C ALA A 46 6.78 -3.07 -2.34
N LEU A 47 6.35 -1.88 -1.93
CA LEU A 47 6.21 -0.69 -2.79
C LEU A 47 7.53 0.05 -3.02
N SER A 48 8.66 -0.48 -2.55
CA SER A 48 9.96 0.18 -2.59
C SER A 48 9.98 1.57 -1.95
N ALA A 49 9.06 1.85 -1.01
CA ALA A 49 9.04 3.09 -0.26
C ALA A 49 10.04 3.02 0.91
N ALA A 50 10.69 4.16 1.19
CA ALA A 50 11.57 4.31 2.35
C ALA A 50 10.78 4.43 3.65
N GLY A 51 9.53 4.90 3.59
CA GLY A 51 8.69 5.02 4.77
C GLY A 51 7.26 5.44 4.48
N PHE A 52 6.57 5.79 5.57
CA PHE A 52 5.21 6.30 5.60
C PHE A 52 5.16 7.51 6.53
N ALA A 53 4.94 8.69 5.96
CA ALA A 53 4.74 9.92 6.70
C ALA A 53 3.27 10.00 7.13
N VAL A 54 3.00 9.81 8.42
CA VAL A 54 1.66 9.97 9.00
C VAL A 54 1.32 11.45 9.11
N GLU A 55 0.17 11.86 8.59
CA GLU A 55 -0.26 13.26 8.53
C GLU A 55 -1.56 13.52 9.29
N VAL A 56 -2.49 12.57 9.24
CA VAL A 56 -3.81 12.71 9.86
C VAL A 56 -4.23 11.41 10.55
N GLU A 57 -4.89 11.57 11.70
CA GLU A 57 -5.68 10.53 12.32
C GLU A 57 -7.14 10.66 11.83
N VAL A 58 -7.57 9.70 11.01
CA VAL A 58 -8.90 9.68 10.37
C VAL A 58 -9.99 9.31 11.36
N GLN A 59 -9.67 8.36 12.22
CA GLN A 59 -10.44 7.87 13.36
C GLN A 59 -9.43 7.36 14.42
N PRO A 60 -9.83 7.13 15.69
CA PRO A 60 -8.92 6.58 16.69
C PRO A 60 -8.13 5.38 16.16
N LEU A 61 -6.80 5.53 16.10
CA LEU A 61 -5.84 4.51 15.65
C LEU A 61 -5.99 4.08 14.16
N VAL A 62 -6.65 4.90 13.34
CA VAL A 62 -6.70 4.82 11.87
C VAL A 62 -6.01 6.07 11.32
N VAL A 63 -4.89 5.90 10.62
CA VAL A 63 -4.06 7.02 10.17
C VAL A 63 -3.91 7.04 8.66
N ALA A 64 -3.74 8.23 8.09
CA ALA A 64 -3.43 8.44 6.69
C ALA A 64 -2.31 9.47 6.52
N GLY A 65 -1.68 9.45 5.35
CA GLY A 65 -0.54 10.27 5.00
C GLY A 65 0.03 9.82 3.65
N HIS A 66 1.33 9.99 3.42
CA HIS A 66 1.95 9.63 2.15
C HIS A 66 3.12 8.68 2.32
N LEU A 67 3.32 7.80 1.33
CA LEU A 67 4.58 7.07 1.20
C LEU A 67 5.71 8.04 0.93
N THR A 68 6.88 7.75 1.50
CA THR A 68 8.09 8.55 1.31
C THR A 68 9.19 7.72 0.65
N GLY A 69 9.89 8.32 -0.30
CA GLY A 69 10.95 7.71 -1.08
C GLY A 69 10.47 6.65 -2.08
N GLY A 70 11.38 6.26 -2.98
CA GLY A 70 11.11 5.22 -3.96
C GLY A 70 10.27 5.69 -5.16
N PRO A 71 9.76 4.75 -5.98
CA PRO A 71 9.02 5.05 -7.21
C PRO A 71 7.62 5.62 -6.97
N HIS A 72 7.07 5.41 -5.78
CA HIS A 72 5.72 5.79 -5.37
C HIS A 72 5.73 6.87 -4.28
N ASP A 73 6.79 7.70 -4.26
CA ASP A 73 6.90 8.85 -3.36
C ASP A 73 5.70 9.78 -3.52
N GLY A 74 5.08 10.14 -2.39
CA GLY A 74 3.87 10.95 -2.35
C GLY A 74 2.59 10.20 -2.73
N LEU A 75 2.60 8.87 -2.86
CA LEU A 75 1.35 8.09 -2.99
C LEU A 75 0.59 8.12 -1.65
N PRO A 76 -0.70 8.54 -1.64
CA PRO A 76 -1.54 8.45 -0.46
C PRO A 76 -1.58 7.03 0.11
N PHE A 77 -1.36 6.93 1.43
CA PHE A 77 -1.35 5.67 2.15
C PHE A 77 -2.10 5.80 3.47
N ALA A 78 -2.93 4.81 3.76
CA ALA A 78 -3.67 4.73 5.01
C ALA A 78 -3.48 3.36 5.66
N THR A 79 -3.49 3.33 6.98
CA THR A 79 -3.40 2.08 7.73
C THR A 79 -4.20 2.11 9.02
N LYS A 80 -4.59 0.93 9.48
CA LYS A 80 -5.18 0.71 10.80
C LYS A 80 -4.62 -0.55 11.44
N GLY A 81 -4.72 -0.64 12.76
CA GLY A 81 -4.51 -1.91 13.46
C GLY A 81 -5.52 -2.98 13.02
N GLY A 82 -5.14 -4.26 13.05
CA GLY A 82 -5.97 -5.36 12.53
C GLY A 82 -7.35 -5.46 13.18
N LEU A 83 -7.43 -5.15 14.48
CA LEU A 83 -8.66 -5.19 15.29
C LEU A 83 -9.19 -3.80 15.67
N ILE A 84 -8.65 -2.77 15.03
CA ILE A 84 -8.91 -1.38 15.36
C ILE A 84 -9.95 -0.79 14.40
N GLY A 85 -10.76 0.12 14.94
CA GLY A 85 -11.75 0.91 14.21
C GLY A 85 -13.18 0.36 14.31
N GLY A 86 -14.16 1.24 14.04
CA GLY A 86 -15.55 0.85 13.91
C GLY A 86 -15.83 0.09 12.61
N HIS A 87 -17.09 -0.30 12.41
CA HIS A 87 -17.55 -0.94 11.18
C HIS A 87 -17.34 -0.08 9.91
N ASP A 88 -17.14 1.23 10.10
CA ASP A 88 -16.93 2.25 9.07
C ASP A 88 -15.45 2.63 8.87
N ALA A 89 -14.51 2.07 9.65
CA ALA A 89 -13.10 2.49 9.63
C ALA A 89 -12.44 2.38 8.25
N ILE A 90 -12.73 1.32 7.51
CA ILE A 90 -12.19 1.15 6.15
C ILE A 90 -12.81 2.19 5.21
N LEU A 91 -14.12 2.47 5.34
CA LEU A 91 -14.79 3.48 4.53
C LEU A 91 -14.22 4.87 4.80
N ALA A 92 -14.01 5.21 6.07
CA ALA A 92 -13.39 6.48 6.47
C ALA A 92 -11.97 6.62 5.92
N ALA A 93 -11.14 5.56 6.01
CA ALA A 93 -9.80 5.56 5.45
C ALA A 93 -9.80 5.75 3.93
N VAL A 94 -10.67 5.06 3.20
CA VAL A 94 -10.78 5.21 1.74
C VAL A 94 -11.30 6.60 1.35
N ALA A 95 -12.29 7.13 2.07
CA ALA A 95 -12.77 8.50 1.85
C ALA A 95 -11.66 9.53 2.07
N GLN A 96 -10.84 9.34 3.11
CA GLN A 96 -9.67 10.19 3.35
C GLN A 96 -8.67 10.08 2.20
N LEU A 97 -8.34 8.87 1.74
CA LEU A 97 -7.42 8.68 0.60
C LEU A 97 -7.89 9.42 -0.65
N HIS A 98 -9.19 9.38 -0.97
CA HIS A 98 -9.74 10.13 -2.11
C HIS A 98 -9.67 11.65 -1.98
N ALA A 99 -9.64 12.17 -0.76
CA ALA A 99 -9.52 13.61 -0.51
C ALA A 99 -8.07 14.09 -0.54
N MET A 100 -7.10 13.18 -0.47
CA MET A 100 -5.68 13.51 -0.44
C MET A 100 -5.14 13.75 -1.85
N PRO A 101 -4.22 14.71 -2.02
CA PRO A 101 -3.61 14.96 -3.31
C PRO A 101 -2.67 13.81 -3.67
N GLY A 102 -3.06 12.98 -4.63
CA GLY A 102 -2.13 12.01 -5.21
C GLY A 102 -1.03 12.72 -5.98
N THR A 103 0.23 12.29 -5.82
CA THR A 103 1.25 12.59 -6.83
C THR A 103 0.83 11.86 -8.10
N GLY A 104 0.32 12.57 -9.09
CA GLY A 104 -0.15 11.97 -10.34
C GLY A 104 0.97 11.15 -10.98
N HIS A 105 0.95 9.84 -10.79
CA HIS A 105 1.84 8.92 -11.48
C HIS A 105 1.41 8.93 -12.94
N ARG A 106 2.01 9.81 -13.75
CA ARG A 106 1.96 9.65 -15.22
C ARG A 106 2.47 8.24 -15.48
N ALA A 107 1.58 7.39 -16.00
CA ALA A 107 1.90 6.05 -16.44
C ALA A 107 3.25 6.09 -17.18
N ARG A 108 4.26 5.44 -16.62
CA ARG A 108 5.52 5.28 -17.31
C ARG A 108 5.20 4.49 -18.60
N PRO A 109 5.61 4.94 -19.80
CA PRO A 109 5.36 4.16 -21.00
C PRO A 109 5.94 2.76 -20.77
N THR A 110 5.10 1.74 -20.93
CA THR A 110 5.52 0.35 -20.91
C THR A 110 6.72 0.22 -21.84
N ARG A 111 7.85 -0.25 -21.30
CA ARG A 111 9.03 -0.54 -22.14
C ARG A 111 8.58 -1.60 -23.15
N ASP A 112 8.42 -1.17 -24.40
CA ASP A 112 8.15 -2.04 -25.53
C ASP A 112 9.27 -3.08 -25.62
N THR A 113 8.92 -4.35 -25.39
CA THR A 113 9.85 -5.48 -25.44
C THR A 113 10.24 -5.87 -26.87
N ARG A 114 9.93 -5.05 -27.90
CA ARG A 114 10.22 -5.34 -29.32
C ARG A 114 11.53 -4.78 -29.90
N GLN A 115 12.63 -4.70 -29.14
CA GLN A 115 13.94 -4.33 -29.72
C GLN A 115 15.14 -5.17 -29.23
N ARG A 116 14.96 -6.48 -29.00
CA ARG A 116 16.09 -7.42 -28.96
C ARG A 116 15.85 -8.53 -29.99
N GLY A 117 16.51 -8.41 -31.14
CA GLY A 117 16.47 -9.46 -32.17
C GLY A 117 16.66 -8.99 -33.61
N ARG A 118 17.54 -8.03 -33.88
CA ARG A 118 18.22 -7.90 -35.18
C ARG A 118 19.65 -7.46 -34.90
N GLY A 119 20.59 -8.33 -35.22
CA GLY A 119 22.02 -8.22 -34.95
C GLY A 119 22.61 -9.61 -34.87
#